data_AF-A0A7C7C1I5-F1
#
_entry.id   AF-A0A7C7C1I5-F1
#
_cell.length_a   1.000
_cell.length_b   1.000
_cell.length_c   1.000
_cell.angle_alpha   90.00
_cell.angle_beta   90.00
_cell.angle_gamma   90.00
#
_symmetry.space_group_name_H-M   'P 1'
#
loop_
_entity.id
_entity.type
_entity.pdbx_description
1 polymer ?
#
loop_
_entity_poly.entity_id
_entity_poly.type
_entity_poly.pdbx_seq_one_letter_code
_entity_poly.pdbx_strand_id
1 'polypeptide(L)'
;MGGGNIMFADKFTAYNDCAPAGVLLPKIKIEKKFYKKLGLNEEVDNLQFLKKLCWESIKEMGINKYPNKDQYYDRAGDELKILNELGFIDYILLNWDILNYCHENDIPTGPGRGSAAGSLILYLLKVTKVDPIKYNLFFERFVSKSRARKIEKDGITYLDGSLLADVDNDIAYDRRSEVIEYIKRKHPSRTCRILNLVSLSGKLCIKETGKIVGLYTEQEVNELSDLIPVKFGKVSPLPEARQESELFDEWCEDNLKAYEIALKLERLIKNTGVHASGIAISHDR
;
A
#
# COMPACT_ATOMS: atom_id res chain seq x y z
N MET A 1 4.92 -11.91 -55.56
CA MET A 1 5.47 -12.13 -54.21
C MET A 1 5.13 -10.91 -53.38
N GLY A 2 3.96 -10.93 -52.72
CA GLY A 2 3.43 -9.80 -51.96
C GLY A 2 3.96 -9.84 -50.53
N GLY A 3 4.85 -8.90 -50.19
CA GLY A 3 5.20 -8.62 -48.81
C GLY A 3 4.08 -7.84 -48.16
N GLY A 4 3.19 -8.54 -47.45
CA GLY A 4 2.17 -7.91 -46.62
C GLY A 4 2.85 -7.16 -45.48
N ASN A 5 2.81 -5.83 -45.53
CA ASN A 5 3.09 -4.97 -44.38
C ASN A 5 1.99 -5.21 -43.34
N ILE A 6 2.19 -6.15 -42.42
CA ILE A 6 1.39 -6.24 -41.20
C ILE A 6 1.90 -5.11 -40.31
N MET A 7 1.14 -4.02 -40.21
CA MET A 7 1.52 -2.92 -39.31
C MET A 7 1.49 -3.44 -37.88
N PHE A 8 2.42 -3.00 -37.04
CA PHE A 8 2.48 -3.36 -35.62
C PHE A 8 1.12 -3.13 -34.91
N ALA A 9 0.37 -2.10 -35.34
CA ALA A 9 -0.96 -1.79 -34.84
C ALA A 9 -2.00 -2.90 -35.09
N ASP A 10 -1.89 -3.64 -36.19
CA ASP A 10 -2.83 -4.74 -36.53
C ASP A 10 -2.64 -5.96 -35.60
N LYS A 11 -1.56 -5.98 -34.81
CA LYS A 11 -1.30 -7.00 -33.78
C LYS A 11 -1.89 -6.62 -32.41
N PHE A 12 -2.43 -5.41 -32.26
CA PHE A 12 -3.05 -4.99 -31.00
C PHE A 12 -4.54 -5.23 -31.04
N THR A 13 -5.01 -6.10 -30.16
CA THR A 13 -6.42 -6.12 -29.78
C THR A 13 -6.65 -4.96 -28.82
N ALA A 14 -7.59 -4.08 -29.13
CA ALA A 14 -7.98 -3.03 -28.19
C ALA A 14 -8.50 -3.70 -26.91
N TYR A 15 -7.97 -3.27 -25.75
CA TYR A 15 -8.56 -3.65 -24.48
C TYR A 15 -9.95 -3.01 -24.41
N ASN A 16 -11.01 -3.81 -24.23
CA ASN A 16 -12.37 -3.30 -24.02
C ASN A 16 -12.47 -2.47 -22.73
N ASP A 17 -11.59 -2.74 -21.77
CA ASP A 17 -11.43 -2.03 -20.51
C ASP A 17 -9.97 -2.22 -20.04
N CYS A 18 -9.29 -1.14 -19.67
CA CYS A 18 -7.91 -1.18 -19.15
C CYS A 18 -7.87 -1.25 -17.61
N ALA A 19 -9.02 -1.18 -16.94
CA ALA A 19 -9.13 -1.30 -15.50
C ALA A 19 -9.32 -2.78 -15.09
N PRO A 20 -8.60 -3.25 -14.05
CA PRO A 20 -8.91 -4.54 -13.45
C PRO A 20 -10.32 -4.52 -12.85
N ALA A 21 -11.02 -5.64 -12.91
CA ALA A 21 -12.38 -5.79 -12.38
C ALA A 21 -12.48 -5.54 -10.86
N GLY A 22 -11.36 -5.74 -10.16
CA GLY A 22 -11.19 -5.54 -8.73
C GLY A 22 -9.91 -6.24 -8.27
N VAL A 23 -9.86 -6.60 -6.99
CA VAL A 23 -8.70 -7.23 -6.36
C VAL A 23 -8.99 -8.69 -6.03
N LEU A 24 -8.07 -9.57 -6.42
CA LEU A 24 -7.99 -10.94 -5.93
C LEU A 24 -6.87 -11.01 -4.90
N LEU A 25 -7.21 -11.42 -3.67
CA LEU A 25 -6.22 -11.59 -2.61
C LEU A 25 -5.37 -12.84 -2.88
N PRO A 26 -4.04 -12.78 -2.70
CA PRO A 26 -3.19 -13.95 -2.87
C PRO A 26 -3.53 -15.01 -1.82
N LYS A 27 -3.62 -16.28 -2.25
CA LYS A 27 -3.70 -17.42 -1.33
C LYS A 27 -2.35 -17.62 -0.65
N ILE A 28 -2.39 -18.04 0.61
CA ILE A 28 -1.19 -18.40 1.38
C ILE A 28 -1.11 -19.91 1.59
N LYS A 29 0.12 -20.44 1.49
CA LYS A 29 0.46 -21.79 1.93
C LYS A 29 1.37 -21.70 3.16
N ILE A 30 0.86 -22.19 4.28
CA ILE A 30 1.57 -22.16 5.56
C ILE A 30 2.59 -23.32 5.60
N GLU A 31 3.74 -23.08 6.22
CA GLU A 31 4.77 -24.10 6.35
C GLU A 31 4.40 -25.18 7.38
N LYS A 32 4.72 -26.44 7.06
CA LYS A 32 4.41 -27.63 7.88
C LYS A 32 4.84 -27.51 9.35
N LYS A 33 5.96 -26.81 9.59
CA LYS A 33 6.49 -26.58 10.95
C LYS A 33 5.47 -25.89 11.87
N PHE A 34 4.64 -25.00 11.33
CA PHE A 34 3.67 -24.25 12.11
C PHE A 34 2.44 -25.08 12.47
N TYR A 35 1.97 -25.94 11.57
CA TYR A 35 0.91 -26.92 11.89
C TYR A 35 1.37 -27.86 13.02
N LYS A 36 2.59 -28.39 12.91
CA LYS A 36 3.19 -29.25 13.94
C LYS A 36 3.30 -28.54 15.29
N LYS A 37 3.74 -27.27 15.30
CA LYS A 37 3.84 -26.45 16.52
C LYS A 37 2.48 -26.25 17.20
N LEU A 38 1.40 -26.14 16.42
CA LEU A 38 0.04 -25.97 16.94
C LEU A 38 -0.68 -27.30 17.22
N GLY A 39 -0.05 -28.45 16.94
CA GLY A 39 -0.67 -29.77 17.07
C GLY A 39 -1.82 -30.01 16.09
N LEU A 40 -1.73 -29.43 14.89
CA LEU A 40 -2.74 -29.53 13.83
C LEU A 40 -2.29 -30.48 12.71
N ASN A 41 -3.25 -31.10 12.02
CA ASN A 41 -3.04 -31.75 10.73
C ASN A 41 -2.79 -30.67 9.65
N GLU A 42 -1.92 -30.95 8.67
CA GLU A 42 -1.64 -30.06 7.54
C GLU A 42 -2.84 -29.86 6.60
N GLU A 43 -3.86 -30.73 6.69
CA GLU A 43 -5.09 -30.65 5.87
C GLU A 43 -6.14 -29.68 6.41
N VAL A 44 -5.93 -29.11 7.60
CA VAL A 44 -6.89 -28.14 8.14
C VAL A 44 -6.88 -26.86 7.32
N ASP A 45 -8.07 -26.28 7.12
CA ASP A 45 -8.19 -25.04 6.39
C ASP A 45 -7.52 -23.85 7.14
N ASN A 46 -7.26 -22.79 6.38
CA ASN A 46 -6.58 -21.61 6.89
C ASN A 46 -7.38 -20.89 8.00
N LEU A 47 -8.71 -21.01 8.02
CA LEU A 47 -9.54 -20.43 9.10
C LEU A 47 -9.33 -21.19 10.41
N GLN A 48 -9.30 -22.51 10.39
CA GLN A 48 -9.04 -23.34 11.57
C GLN A 48 -7.62 -23.14 12.08
N PHE A 49 -6.65 -23.04 11.17
CA PHE A 49 -5.28 -22.68 11.52
C PHE A 49 -5.22 -21.33 12.23
N LEU A 50 -5.83 -20.29 11.65
CA LEU A 50 -5.85 -18.94 12.21
C LEU A 50 -6.54 -18.91 13.59
N LYS A 51 -7.68 -19.59 13.74
CA LYS A 51 -8.38 -19.74 15.02
C LYS A 51 -7.48 -20.34 16.09
N LYS A 52 -6.84 -21.47 15.79
CA LYS A 52 -5.94 -22.15 16.72
C LYS A 52 -4.78 -21.25 17.13
N LEU A 53 -4.20 -20.53 16.17
CA LEU A 53 -3.12 -19.59 16.42
C LEU A 53 -3.55 -18.45 17.37
N CYS A 54 -4.75 -17.89 17.19
CA CYS A 54 -5.31 -16.88 18.10
C CYS A 54 -5.51 -17.42 19.52
N TRP A 55 -6.07 -18.63 19.65
CA TRP A 55 -6.33 -19.25 20.95
C TRP A 55 -5.07 -19.63 21.72
N GLU A 56 -4.03 -20.11 21.04
CA GLU A 56 -2.72 -20.32 21.67
C GLU A 56 -2.10 -18.98 22.08
N SER A 57 -2.21 -17.94 21.24
CA SER A 57 -1.70 -16.60 21.57
C SER A 57 -2.37 -16.00 22.80
N ILE A 58 -3.69 -16.16 22.97
CA ILE A 58 -4.41 -15.74 24.20
C ILE A 58 -3.83 -16.41 25.45
N LYS A 59 -3.46 -17.70 25.38
CA LYS A 59 -2.85 -18.43 26.49
C LYS A 59 -1.41 -17.97 26.74
N GLU A 60 -0.60 -17.86 25.68
CA GLU A 60 0.79 -17.43 25.75
C GLU A 60 0.93 -16.02 26.36
N MET A 61 0.01 -15.12 26.00
CA MET A 61 -0.02 -13.75 26.52
C MET A 61 -0.67 -13.63 27.91
N GLY A 62 -1.19 -14.74 28.47
CA GLY A 62 -1.85 -14.75 29.78
C GLY A 62 -3.21 -14.05 29.81
N ILE A 63 -3.77 -13.68 28.65
CA ILE A 63 -5.05 -12.97 28.53
C ILE A 63 -6.20 -13.80 29.12
N ASN A 64 -6.10 -15.14 29.06
CA ASN A 64 -7.06 -16.05 29.68
C ASN A 64 -7.17 -15.92 31.22
N LYS A 65 -6.22 -15.24 31.86
CA LYS A 65 -6.22 -14.95 33.30
C LYS A 65 -6.71 -13.54 33.64
N TYR A 66 -7.00 -12.71 32.64
CA TYR A 66 -7.47 -11.35 32.87
C TYR A 66 -8.90 -11.34 33.44
N PRO A 67 -9.26 -10.35 34.28
CA PRO A 67 -10.62 -10.20 34.76
C PRO A 67 -11.65 -10.01 33.63
N ASN A 68 -11.24 -9.37 32.54
CA ASN A 68 -12.07 -9.15 31.34
C ASN A 68 -11.74 -10.11 30.19
N LYS A 69 -11.22 -11.31 30.48
CA LYS A 69 -10.87 -12.30 29.44
C LYS A 69 -11.99 -12.58 28.44
N ASP A 70 -13.25 -12.57 28.89
CA ASP A 70 -14.42 -12.90 28.06
C ASP A 70 -14.57 -11.86 26.94
N GLN A 71 -14.27 -10.59 27.22
CA GLN A 71 -14.22 -9.53 26.20
C GLN A 71 -13.22 -9.83 25.07
N TYR A 72 -12.09 -10.47 25.37
CA TYR A 72 -11.09 -10.85 24.36
C TYR A 72 -11.57 -12.03 23.51
N TYR A 73 -12.17 -13.05 24.15
CA TYR A 73 -12.70 -14.21 23.43
C TYR A 73 -13.85 -13.81 22.51
N ASP A 74 -14.79 -13.00 23.01
CA ASP A 74 -15.93 -12.50 22.24
C ASP A 74 -15.46 -11.66 21.05
N ARG A 75 -14.59 -10.67 21.30
CA ARG A 75 -14.03 -9.82 20.23
C ARG A 75 -13.25 -10.63 19.20
N ALA A 76 -12.43 -11.59 19.61
CA ALA A 76 -11.70 -12.43 18.68
C ALA A 76 -12.65 -13.29 17.83
N GLY A 77 -13.70 -13.85 18.44
CA GLY A 77 -14.74 -14.60 17.74
C GLY A 77 -15.46 -13.77 16.67
N ASP A 78 -15.86 -12.56 17.02
CA ASP A 78 -16.54 -11.63 16.10
C ASP A 78 -15.63 -11.19 14.96
N GLU A 79 -14.38 -10.81 15.24
CA GLU A 79 -13.41 -10.44 14.21
C GLU A 79 -13.14 -11.60 13.25
N LEU A 80 -12.91 -12.82 13.76
CA LEU A 80 -12.68 -14.01 12.94
C LEU A 80 -13.87 -14.31 12.02
N LYS A 81 -15.10 -14.13 12.53
CA LYS A 81 -16.31 -14.33 11.74
C LYS A 81 -16.38 -13.31 10.59
N ILE A 82 -16.16 -12.02 10.89
CA ILE A 82 -16.20 -10.96 9.87
C ILE A 82 -15.09 -11.14 8.84
N LEU A 83 -13.86 -11.42 9.27
CA LEU A 83 -12.73 -11.68 8.36
C LEU A 83 -13.01 -12.86 7.43
N ASN A 84 -13.67 -13.91 7.93
CA ASN A 84 -14.06 -15.06 7.11
C ASN A 84 -15.14 -14.72 6.09
N GLU A 85 -16.22 -14.05 6.52
CA GLU A 85 -17.32 -13.63 5.62
C GLU A 85 -16.82 -12.75 4.46
N LEU A 86 -15.81 -11.93 4.74
CA LEU A 86 -15.23 -10.99 3.79
C LEU A 86 -14.06 -11.57 2.98
N GLY A 87 -13.59 -12.79 3.27
CA GLY A 87 -12.51 -13.45 2.52
C GLY A 87 -11.10 -12.95 2.85
N PHE A 88 -10.89 -12.37 4.04
CA PHE A 88 -9.59 -11.81 4.46
C PHE A 88 -8.67 -12.82 5.18
N ILE A 89 -9.08 -14.08 5.37
CA ILE A 89 -8.31 -15.07 6.15
C ILE A 89 -6.88 -15.24 5.61
N ASP A 90 -6.72 -15.43 4.30
CA ASP A 90 -5.40 -15.59 3.69
C ASP A 90 -4.56 -14.31 3.77
N TYR A 91 -5.19 -13.13 3.65
CA TYR A 91 -4.52 -11.84 3.76
C TYR A 91 -4.00 -11.56 5.18
N ILE A 92 -4.77 -11.94 6.21
CA ILE A 92 -4.35 -11.84 7.61
C ILE A 92 -3.18 -12.80 7.88
N LEU A 93 -3.27 -14.03 7.38
CA LEU A 93 -2.18 -15.01 7.52
C LEU A 93 -0.93 -14.62 6.73
N LEU A 94 -1.06 -13.91 5.60
CA LEU A 94 0.07 -13.37 4.85
C LEU A 94 0.83 -12.34 5.68
N ASN A 95 0.13 -11.42 6.33
CA ASN A 95 0.75 -10.47 7.24
C ASN A 95 1.40 -11.17 8.44
N TRP A 96 0.73 -12.18 9.00
CA TRP A 96 1.31 -13.01 10.06
C TRP A 96 2.60 -13.72 9.61
N ASP A 97 2.64 -14.34 8.43
CA ASP A 97 3.81 -15.07 7.93
C ASP A 97 5.02 -14.14 7.78
N ILE A 98 4.81 -12.93 7.25
CA ILE A 98 5.85 -11.90 7.10
C ILE A 98 6.38 -11.44 8.47
N LEU A 99 5.49 -11.16 9.42
CA LEU A 99 5.88 -10.65 10.74
C LEU A 99 6.46 -11.77 11.63
N ASN A 100 5.96 -12.98 11.48
CA ASN A 100 6.52 -14.15 12.14
C ASN A 100 7.92 -14.46 11.61
N TYR A 101 8.19 -14.30 10.31
CA TYR A 101 9.57 -14.35 9.80
C TYR A 101 10.46 -13.30 10.46
N CYS A 102 9.97 -12.06 10.66
CA CYS A 102 10.71 -11.04 11.38
C CYS A 102 11.03 -11.47 12.81
N HIS A 103 10.04 -12.02 13.54
CA HIS A 103 10.25 -12.50 14.91
C HIS A 103 11.19 -13.71 15.01
N GLU A 104 11.11 -14.67 14.09
CA GLU A 104 12.01 -15.84 14.07
C GLU A 104 13.47 -15.48 13.76
N ASN A 105 13.72 -14.31 13.17
CA ASN A 105 15.05 -13.85 12.76
C ASN A 105 15.50 -12.58 13.53
N ASP A 106 14.83 -12.27 14.64
CA ASP A 106 15.13 -11.11 15.49
C ASP A 106 15.20 -9.77 14.72
N ILE A 107 14.35 -9.60 13.70
CA ILE A 107 14.22 -8.35 12.93
C ILE A 107 13.28 -7.41 13.68
N PRO A 108 13.74 -6.20 14.10
CA PRO A 108 12.88 -5.27 14.80
C PRO A 108 11.72 -4.77 13.93
N THR A 109 10.53 -4.76 14.52
CA THR A 109 9.28 -4.32 13.91
C THR A 109 8.65 -3.20 14.74
N GLY A 110 7.94 -2.29 14.08
CA GLY A 110 7.18 -1.24 14.76
C GLY A 110 5.99 -1.80 15.56
N PRO A 111 5.29 -0.95 16.32
CA PRO A 111 4.10 -1.36 17.06
C PRO A 111 2.86 -1.60 16.19
N GLY A 112 2.94 -1.29 14.89
CA GLY A 112 1.80 -1.27 13.97
C GLY A 112 1.31 0.16 13.74
N ARG A 113 0.73 0.42 12.57
CA ARG A 113 0.24 1.74 12.17
C ARG A 113 -1.10 1.68 11.45
N GLY A 114 -1.70 2.85 11.25
CA GLY A 114 -2.96 2.96 10.52
C GLY A 114 -4.14 2.34 11.27
N SER A 115 -5.09 1.79 10.53
CA SER A 115 -6.30 1.18 11.10
C SER A 115 -6.05 -0.24 11.64
N ALA A 116 -5.01 -0.93 11.17
CA ALA A 116 -4.65 -2.29 11.58
C ALA A 116 -4.53 -2.47 13.11
N ALA A 117 -4.10 -1.43 13.84
CA ALA A 117 -4.02 -1.45 15.30
C ALA A 117 -5.38 -1.65 16.02
N GLY A 118 -6.51 -1.49 15.32
CA GLY A 118 -7.85 -1.74 15.85
C GLY A 118 -8.28 -3.22 15.85
N SER A 119 -7.52 -4.12 15.22
CA SER A 119 -7.84 -5.56 15.17
C SER A 119 -7.17 -6.31 16.31
N LEU A 120 -8.00 -7.00 17.10
CA LEU A 120 -7.52 -7.94 18.12
C LEU A 120 -6.83 -9.14 17.48
N ILE A 121 -7.30 -9.60 16.32
CA ILE A 121 -6.65 -10.70 15.59
C ILE A 121 -5.22 -10.32 15.22
N LEU A 122 -4.98 -9.13 14.65
CA LEU A 122 -3.61 -8.71 14.33
C LEU A 122 -2.71 -8.55 15.56
N TYR A 123 -3.27 -8.13 16.70
CA TYR A 123 -2.54 -8.07 17.98
C TYR A 123 -2.17 -9.47 18.49
N LEU A 124 -3.11 -10.42 18.48
CA LEU A 124 -2.86 -11.81 18.89
C LEU A 124 -1.82 -12.49 18.01
N LEU A 125 -1.84 -12.20 16.71
CA LEU A 125 -0.83 -12.68 15.75
C LEU A 125 0.53 -11.98 15.88
N LYS A 126 0.65 -11.00 16.78
CA LYS A 126 1.83 -10.13 16.94
C LYS A 126 2.18 -9.34 15.68
N VAL A 127 1.24 -9.16 14.75
CA VAL A 127 1.39 -8.25 13.61
C VAL A 127 1.39 -6.80 14.09
N THR A 128 0.53 -6.50 15.08
CA THR A 128 0.58 -5.26 15.85
C THR A 128 0.98 -5.56 17.30
N LYS A 129 1.51 -4.56 17.98
CA LYS A 129 1.90 -4.62 19.41
C LYS A 129 0.97 -3.79 20.30
N VAL A 130 -0.12 -3.27 19.72
CA VAL A 130 -1.10 -2.41 20.39
C VAL A 130 -2.32 -3.24 20.74
N ASP A 131 -2.63 -3.32 22.03
CA ASP A 131 -3.82 -4.00 22.53
C ASP A 131 -5.08 -3.15 22.28
N PRO A 132 -5.96 -3.56 21.34
CA PRO A 132 -7.10 -2.74 20.97
C PRO A 132 -8.18 -2.70 22.06
N ILE A 133 -8.28 -3.72 22.91
CA ILE A 133 -9.25 -3.72 24.00
C ILE A 133 -8.80 -2.73 25.08
N LYS A 134 -7.51 -2.77 25.44
CA LYS A 134 -6.94 -1.86 26.44
C LYS A 134 -7.11 -0.38 26.04
N TYR A 135 -6.91 -0.06 24.76
CA TYR A 135 -6.97 1.32 24.25
C TYR A 135 -8.33 1.67 23.60
N ASN A 136 -9.33 0.80 23.75
CA ASN A 136 -10.68 1.00 23.20
C ASN A 136 -10.68 1.34 21.69
N LEU A 137 -9.90 0.59 20.91
CA LEU A 137 -9.78 0.73 19.47
C LEU A 137 -10.83 -0.12 18.73
N PHE A 138 -11.38 0.45 17.66
CA PHE A 138 -12.49 -0.13 16.91
C PHE A 138 -11.99 -0.96 15.72
N PHE A 139 -12.49 -2.19 15.61
CA PHE A 139 -12.18 -3.10 14.51
C PHE A 139 -12.82 -2.62 13.20
N GLU A 140 -13.99 -1.99 13.30
CA GLU A 140 -14.80 -1.49 12.18
C GLU A 140 -14.09 -0.39 11.38
N ARG A 141 -13.13 0.28 12.02
CA ARG A 141 -12.24 1.25 11.36
C ARG A 141 -11.23 0.54 10.46
N PHE A 142 -10.80 -0.66 10.82
CA PHE A 142 -9.93 -1.51 10.01
C PHE A 142 -10.72 -2.23 8.92
N VAL A 143 -11.74 -2.98 9.28
CA VAL A 143 -12.57 -3.78 8.37
C VAL A 143 -14.03 -3.48 8.61
N SER A 144 -14.75 -3.10 7.55
CA SER A 144 -16.17 -2.70 7.66
C SER A 144 -17.06 -3.51 6.75
N LYS A 145 -17.90 -4.35 7.34
CA LYS A 145 -18.83 -5.22 6.60
C LYS A 145 -19.80 -4.44 5.70
N SER A 146 -20.28 -3.28 6.14
CA SER A 146 -21.17 -2.41 5.36
C SER A 146 -20.50 -1.76 4.15
N ARG A 147 -19.17 -1.67 4.16
CA ARG A 147 -18.38 -1.05 3.10
C ARG A 147 -17.83 -2.09 2.14
N ALA A 148 -17.57 -3.32 2.58
CA ALA A 148 -17.04 -4.35 1.71
C ALA A 148 -18.00 -4.64 0.53
N ARG A 149 -17.47 -4.53 -0.69
CA ARG A 149 -18.20 -4.79 -1.94
C ARG A 149 -17.49 -5.87 -2.73
N LYS A 150 -18.28 -6.77 -3.32
CA LYS A 150 -17.83 -7.80 -4.23
C LYS A 150 -18.27 -7.45 -5.65
N ILE A 151 -17.39 -7.66 -6.61
CA ILE A 151 -17.62 -7.39 -8.03
C ILE A 151 -17.57 -8.73 -8.75
N GLU A 152 -18.66 -9.13 -9.40
CA GLU A 152 -18.70 -10.35 -10.20
C GLU A 152 -18.38 -9.99 -11.66
N LYS A 153 -17.35 -10.60 -12.23
CA LYS A 153 -17.02 -10.46 -13.66
C LYS A 153 -16.51 -11.78 -14.20
N ASP A 154 -17.10 -12.24 -15.30
CA ASP A 154 -16.72 -13.49 -15.99
C ASP A 154 -16.70 -14.73 -15.08
N GLY A 155 -17.62 -14.80 -14.10
CA GLY A 155 -17.72 -15.90 -13.14
C GLY A 155 -16.67 -15.87 -12.01
N ILE A 156 -15.92 -14.76 -11.90
CA ILE A 156 -14.94 -14.52 -10.84
C ILE A 156 -15.44 -13.42 -9.92
N THR A 157 -15.41 -13.68 -8.61
CA THR A 157 -15.70 -12.71 -7.56
C THR A 157 -14.44 -11.94 -7.17
N TYR A 158 -14.43 -10.64 -7.41
CA TYR A 158 -13.37 -9.71 -7.01
C TYR A 158 -13.78 -8.90 -5.79
N LEU A 159 -12.81 -8.40 -5.03
CA LEU A 159 -13.02 -7.38 -4.02
C LEU A 159 -12.88 -5.99 -4.62
N ASP A 160 -13.71 -5.04 -4.17
CA ASP A 160 -13.47 -3.62 -4.45
C ASP A 160 -12.18 -3.17 -3.75
N GLY A 161 -11.15 -2.86 -4.53
CA GLY A 161 -9.83 -2.47 -4.02
C GLY A 161 -9.83 -1.17 -3.22
N SER A 162 -10.80 -0.28 -3.43
CA SER A 162 -10.92 0.97 -2.66
C SER A 162 -11.37 0.75 -1.22
N LEU A 163 -11.83 -0.47 -0.90
CA LEU A 163 -12.41 -0.86 0.38
C LEU A 163 -11.64 -2.02 1.02
N LEU A 164 -10.46 -2.34 0.47
CA LEU A 164 -9.53 -3.31 1.05
C LEU A 164 -8.96 -2.75 2.35
N ALA A 165 -8.79 -3.62 3.34
CA ALA A 165 -8.14 -3.25 4.58
C ALA A 165 -6.61 -3.25 4.39
N ASP A 166 -5.96 -2.10 4.59
CA ASP A 166 -4.52 -1.96 4.46
C ASP A 166 -3.80 -2.29 5.78
N VAL A 167 -2.79 -3.17 5.69
CA VAL A 167 -1.85 -3.49 6.78
C VAL A 167 -0.45 -3.08 6.37
N ASP A 168 -0.01 -1.93 6.89
CA ASP A 168 1.35 -1.42 6.72
C ASP A 168 2.25 -1.91 7.86
N ASN A 169 3.35 -2.58 7.50
CA ASN A 169 4.28 -3.15 8.45
C ASN A 169 5.57 -2.32 8.51
N ASP A 170 5.84 -1.71 9.66
CA ASP A 170 7.08 -0.99 9.91
C ASP A 170 8.19 -1.98 10.29
N ILE A 171 9.27 -2.03 9.49
CA ILE A 171 10.39 -2.96 9.63
C ILE A 171 11.68 -2.15 9.68
N ALA A 172 12.63 -2.57 10.52
CA ALA A 172 13.96 -1.96 10.63
C ALA A 172 14.59 -1.73 9.25
N TYR A 173 15.04 -0.50 9.00
CA TYR A 173 15.48 -0.05 7.67
C TYR A 173 16.65 -0.88 7.11
N ASP A 174 17.64 -1.16 7.96
CA ASP A 174 18.86 -1.91 7.67
C ASP A 174 18.59 -3.39 7.34
N ARG A 175 17.54 -3.98 7.95
CA ARG A 175 17.16 -5.40 7.76
C ARG A 175 15.95 -5.63 6.84
N ARG A 176 15.35 -4.55 6.33
CA ARG A 176 14.15 -4.64 5.48
C ARG A 176 14.38 -5.44 4.20
N SER A 177 15.58 -5.40 3.63
CA SER A 177 15.95 -6.16 2.43
C SER A 177 15.81 -7.67 2.63
N GLU A 178 16.11 -8.18 3.83
CA GLU A 178 15.94 -9.60 4.18
C GLU A 178 14.47 -10.04 4.07
N VAL A 179 13.56 -9.19 4.56
CA VAL A 179 12.12 -9.47 4.51
C VAL A 179 11.58 -9.41 3.08
N ILE A 180 12.06 -8.46 2.26
CA ILE A 180 11.71 -8.41 0.83
C ILE A 180 12.16 -9.69 0.13
N GLU A 181 13.37 -10.17 0.42
CA GLU A 181 13.89 -11.40 -0.17
C GLU A 181 13.13 -12.64 0.31
N TYR A 182 12.72 -12.67 1.58
CA TYR A 182 11.81 -13.68 2.10
C TYR A 182 10.49 -13.72 1.32
N ILE A 183 9.83 -12.57 1.13
CA ILE A 183 8.58 -12.46 0.39
C ILE A 183 8.76 -12.96 -1.06
N LYS A 184 9.84 -12.57 -1.74
CA LYS A 184 10.15 -13.04 -3.10
C LYS A 184 10.34 -14.56 -3.17
N ARG A 185 11.06 -15.14 -2.21
CA ARG A 185 11.27 -16.59 -2.14
C ARG A 185 9.97 -17.34 -1.86
N LYS A 186 9.08 -16.78 -1.03
CA LYS A 186 7.78 -17.35 -0.69
C LYS A 186 6.80 -17.26 -1.87
N HIS A 187 6.89 -16.19 -2.67
CA HIS A 187 6.02 -15.91 -3.81
C HIS A 187 6.84 -15.72 -5.11
N PRO A 188 7.50 -16.78 -5.61
CA PRO A 188 8.38 -16.70 -6.76
C PRO A 188 7.59 -16.32 -8.03
N SER A 189 8.13 -15.37 -8.79
CA SER A 189 7.53 -14.81 -10.00
C SER A 189 6.16 -14.15 -9.81
N ARG A 190 5.77 -13.86 -8.55
CA ARG A 190 4.48 -13.24 -8.21
C ARG A 190 4.64 -11.93 -7.43
N THR A 191 5.86 -11.41 -7.35
CA THR A 191 6.20 -10.22 -6.56
C THR A 191 6.81 -9.15 -7.44
N CYS A 192 6.40 -7.90 -7.24
CA CYS A 192 7.05 -6.74 -7.84
C CYS A 192 7.07 -5.56 -6.88
N ARG A 193 7.97 -4.60 -7.11
CA ARG A 193 7.92 -3.32 -6.40
C ARG A 193 7.03 -2.36 -7.18
N ILE A 194 6.22 -1.59 -6.47
CA ILE A 194 5.31 -0.62 -7.07
C ILE A 194 6.13 0.49 -7.74
N LEU A 195 5.75 0.86 -8.97
CA LEU A 195 6.38 1.95 -9.72
C LEU A 195 5.98 3.29 -9.10
N ASN A 196 6.95 4.20 -8.97
CA ASN A 196 6.68 5.60 -8.66
C ASN A 196 6.93 6.45 -9.92
N LEU A 197 5.96 7.26 -10.32
CA LEU A 197 6.10 8.22 -11.42
C LEU A 197 6.33 9.60 -10.82
N VAL A 198 7.50 10.17 -11.07
CA VAL A 198 7.84 11.51 -10.61
C VAL A 198 7.46 12.50 -11.69
N SER A 199 6.52 13.39 -11.38
CA SER A 199 6.12 14.47 -12.27
C SER A 199 7.01 15.71 -12.11
N LEU A 200 7.10 16.51 -13.17
CA LEU A 200 7.67 17.85 -13.12
C LEU A 200 6.81 18.75 -12.20
N SER A 201 7.43 19.29 -11.15
CA SER A 201 6.79 20.27 -10.26
C SER A 201 6.84 21.66 -10.87
N GLY A 202 5.87 22.52 -10.52
CA GLY A 202 5.85 23.92 -10.96
C GLY A 202 7.17 24.64 -10.65
N LYS A 203 7.72 24.46 -9.43
CA LYS A 203 9.05 24.99 -9.05
C LYS A 203 10.16 24.59 -10.02
N LEU A 204 10.23 23.31 -10.41
CA LEU A 204 11.24 22.85 -11.34
C LEU A 204 11.00 23.39 -12.75
N CYS A 205 9.75 23.41 -13.21
CA CYS A 205 9.39 23.96 -14.52
C CYS A 205 9.81 25.43 -14.63
N ILE A 206 9.50 26.26 -13.63
CA ILE A 206 9.88 27.67 -13.60
C ILE A 206 11.39 27.86 -13.57
N LYS A 207 12.12 27.03 -12.82
CA LYS A 207 13.59 27.07 -12.84
C LYS A 207 14.15 26.84 -14.22
N GLU A 208 13.70 25.78 -14.88
CA GLU A 208 14.25 25.41 -16.18
C GLU A 208 13.81 26.36 -17.30
N THR A 209 12.55 26.80 -17.33
CA THR A 209 12.10 27.76 -18.35
C THR A 209 12.64 29.17 -18.09
N GLY A 210 12.79 29.59 -16.83
CA GLY A 210 13.45 30.83 -16.46
C GLY A 210 14.87 30.89 -17.00
N LYS A 211 15.67 29.82 -16.79
CA LYS A 211 17.05 29.75 -17.32
C LYS A 211 17.11 29.73 -18.84
N ILE A 212 16.33 28.85 -19.47
CA ILE A 212 16.47 28.56 -20.91
C ILE A 212 15.81 29.64 -21.77
N VAL A 213 14.63 30.13 -21.36
CA VAL A 213 13.81 31.06 -22.15
C VAL A 213 13.93 32.48 -21.63
N GLY A 214 13.92 32.65 -20.31
CA GLY A 214 14.06 33.96 -19.66
C GLY A 214 15.51 34.43 -19.49
N LEU A 215 16.49 33.57 -19.76
CA LEU A 215 17.93 33.84 -19.62
C LEU A 215 18.35 34.26 -18.19
N TYR A 216 17.57 33.87 -17.18
CA TYR A 216 17.91 34.09 -15.78
C TYR A 216 19.07 33.19 -15.34
N THR A 217 19.83 33.69 -14.37
CA THR A 217 20.85 32.94 -13.67
C THR A 217 20.24 31.88 -12.73
N GLU A 218 21.06 30.92 -12.32
CA GLU A 218 20.64 29.88 -11.36
C GLU A 218 20.17 30.50 -10.02
N GLN A 219 20.79 31.61 -9.59
CA GLN A 219 20.39 32.30 -8.36
C GLN A 219 18.98 32.92 -8.50
N GLU A 220 18.75 33.68 -9.56
CA GLU A 220 17.46 34.35 -9.79
C GLU A 220 16.33 33.33 -9.88
N VAL A 221 16.52 32.23 -10.60
CA VAL A 221 15.46 31.21 -10.69
C VAL A 221 15.21 30.45 -9.39
N ASN A 222 16.20 30.36 -8.49
CA ASN A 222 15.99 29.81 -7.16
C ASN A 222 15.07 30.72 -6.35
N GLU A 223 15.38 32.01 -6.31
CA GLU A 223 14.58 33.04 -5.63
C GLU A 223 13.14 33.07 -6.20
N LEU A 224 13.00 33.08 -7.53
CA LEU A 224 11.69 33.02 -8.20
C LEU A 224 10.89 31.76 -7.86
N SER A 225 11.55 30.59 -7.84
CA SER A 225 10.87 29.34 -7.51
C SER A 225 10.36 29.32 -6.07
N ASP A 226 10.96 30.09 -5.17
CA ASP A 226 10.54 30.17 -3.77
C ASP A 226 9.29 31.02 -3.57
N LEU A 227 8.94 31.86 -4.54
CA LEU A 227 7.66 32.56 -4.60
C LEU A 227 6.47 31.63 -4.87
N ILE A 228 6.71 30.39 -5.30
CA ILE A 228 5.66 29.40 -5.57
C ILE A 228 5.29 28.70 -4.25
N PRO A 229 4.03 28.82 -3.78
CA PRO A 229 3.62 28.26 -2.49
C PRO A 229 3.75 26.74 -2.43
N VAL A 230 3.97 26.24 -1.21
CA VAL A 230 3.97 24.80 -0.91
C VAL A 230 2.90 24.55 0.14
N LYS A 231 1.85 23.81 -0.22
CA LYS A 231 0.74 23.46 0.66
C LYS A 231 0.80 21.98 0.99
N PHE A 232 0.81 21.66 2.29
CA PHE A 232 0.84 20.27 2.78
C PHE A 232 1.98 19.44 2.14
N GLY A 233 3.15 20.06 1.95
CA GLY A 233 4.32 19.43 1.33
C GLY A 233 4.24 19.26 -0.19
N LYS A 234 3.21 19.79 -0.85
CA LYS A 234 3.05 19.77 -2.32
C LYS A 234 3.20 21.19 -2.87
N VAL A 235 4.00 21.32 -3.93
CA VAL A 235 4.12 22.56 -4.70
C VAL A 235 2.76 22.89 -5.32
N SER A 236 2.27 24.11 -5.11
CA SER A 236 1.03 24.57 -5.70
C SER A 236 1.11 24.56 -7.23
N PRO A 237 0.02 24.21 -7.94
CA PRO A 237 -0.06 24.35 -9.37
C PRO A 237 0.25 25.79 -9.81
N LEU A 238 0.97 25.96 -10.91
CA LEU A 238 1.40 27.28 -11.38
C LEU A 238 0.26 28.33 -11.52
N PRO A 239 -0.94 27.99 -12.02
CA PRO A 239 -2.05 28.95 -12.06
C PRO A 239 -2.55 29.40 -10.68
N GLU A 240 -2.54 28.50 -9.68
CA GLU A 240 -2.90 28.83 -8.30
C GLU A 240 -1.81 29.68 -7.65
N ALA A 241 -0.54 29.38 -7.93
CA ALA A 241 0.58 30.15 -7.42
C ALA A 241 0.55 31.62 -7.86
N ARG A 242 0.10 31.91 -9.10
CA ARG A 242 -0.10 33.28 -9.58
C ARG A 242 -1.16 34.04 -8.79
N GLN A 243 -2.26 33.38 -8.44
CA GLN A 243 -3.33 34.02 -7.66
C GLN A 243 -2.93 34.33 -6.22
N GLU A 244 -1.92 33.63 -5.70
CA GLU A 244 -1.54 33.68 -4.29
C GLU A 244 -0.27 34.49 -4.01
N SER A 245 0.55 34.72 -5.02
CA SER A 245 1.85 35.39 -4.89
C SER A 245 1.94 36.50 -5.93
N GLU A 246 1.69 37.75 -5.49
CA GLU A 246 1.72 38.93 -6.36
C GLU A 246 3.07 39.06 -7.09
N LEU A 247 4.18 38.85 -6.40
CA LEU A 247 5.53 38.88 -7.00
C LEU A 247 5.74 37.79 -8.05
N PHE A 248 5.14 36.61 -7.86
CA PHE A 248 5.22 35.55 -8.87
C PHE A 248 4.34 35.86 -10.08
N ASP A 249 3.19 36.48 -9.84
CA ASP A 249 2.28 36.94 -10.89
C ASP A 249 2.94 38.01 -11.77
N GLU A 250 3.53 39.03 -11.17
CA GLU A 250 4.31 40.08 -11.86
C GLU A 250 5.41 39.46 -12.73
N TRP A 251 6.20 38.52 -12.19
CA TRP A 251 7.21 37.83 -12.98
C TRP A 251 6.62 37.05 -14.15
N CYS A 252 5.46 36.40 -13.96
CA CYS A 252 4.78 35.66 -15.00
C CYS A 252 4.27 36.57 -16.13
N GLU A 253 3.83 37.79 -15.82
CA GLU A 253 3.43 38.80 -16.81
C GLU A 253 4.61 39.27 -17.65
N ASP A 254 5.73 39.58 -16.99
CA ASP A 254 6.97 40.01 -17.66
C ASP A 254 7.63 38.88 -18.48
N ASN A 255 7.37 37.62 -18.11
CA ASN A 255 8.03 36.44 -18.69
C ASN A 255 7.02 35.44 -19.29
N LEU A 256 5.99 35.96 -19.95
CA LEU A 256 4.84 35.19 -20.45
C LEU A 256 5.25 33.92 -21.22
N LYS A 257 6.25 34.01 -22.10
CA LYS A 257 6.72 32.85 -22.89
C LYS A 257 7.31 31.74 -22.00
N ALA A 258 8.10 32.10 -20.99
CA ALA A 258 8.70 31.13 -20.07
C ALA A 258 7.62 30.47 -19.19
N TYR A 259 6.64 31.25 -18.74
CA TYR A 259 5.49 30.77 -17.98
C TYR A 259 4.58 29.84 -18.79
N GLU A 260 4.21 30.20 -20.02
CA GLU A 260 3.36 29.38 -20.89
C GLU A 260 3.99 28.03 -21.23
N ILE A 261 5.32 28.01 -21.42
CA ILE A 261 6.06 26.76 -21.62
C ILE A 261 6.04 25.94 -20.32
N ALA A 262 6.27 26.57 -19.17
CA ALA A 262 6.23 25.88 -17.88
C ALA A 262 4.86 25.24 -17.60
N LEU A 263 3.76 25.91 -17.94
CA LEU A 263 2.40 25.36 -17.83
C LEU A 263 2.20 24.10 -18.66
N LYS A 264 2.79 24.03 -19.87
CA LYS A 264 2.70 22.85 -20.73
C LYS A 264 3.55 21.68 -20.23
N LEU A 265 4.61 21.98 -19.47
CA LEU A 265 5.53 20.98 -18.91
C LEU A 265 5.09 20.49 -17.54
N GLU A 266 4.37 21.30 -16.77
CA GLU A 266 3.92 20.94 -15.43
C GLU A 266 3.14 19.62 -15.44
N ARG A 267 3.41 18.76 -14.44
CA ARG A 267 2.80 17.44 -14.25
C ARG A 267 3.21 16.36 -15.27
N LEU A 268 3.91 16.70 -16.35
CA LEU A 268 4.50 15.68 -17.22
C LEU A 268 5.45 14.77 -16.44
N ILE A 269 5.55 13.51 -16.84
CA ILE A 269 6.42 12.53 -16.20
C ILE A 269 7.87 12.91 -16.46
N LYS A 270 8.63 13.20 -15.41
CA LYS A 270 10.06 13.51 -15.46
C LYS A 270 10.89 12.23 -15.52
N ASN A 271 10.63 11.33 -14.58
CA ASN A 271 11.37 10.08 -14.44
C ASN A 271 10.55 9.04 -13.68
N THR A 272 10.98 7.80 -13.79
CA THR A 272 10.46 6.70 -12.99
C THR A 272 11.36 6.44 -11.79
N GLY A 273 10.77 5.91 -10.73
CA GLY A 273 11.46 5.43 -9.55
C GLY A 273 10.71 4.24 -8.97
N VAL A 274 11.18 3.74 -7.83
CA VAL A 274 10.52 2.63 -7.14
C VAL A 274 9.87 3.15 -5.87
N HIS A 275 8.62 2.74 -5.61
CA HIS A 275 7.93 3.12 -4.38
C HIS A 275 8.77 2.72 -3.16
N ALA A 276 8.86 3.64 -2.21
CA ALA A 276 9.72 3.47 -1.04
C ALA A 276 9.30 2.23 -0.25
N SER A 277 8.01 2.02 -0.01
CA SER A 277 7.45 0.89 0.74
C SER A 277 6.79 -0.21 -0.11
N GLY A 278 6.42 0.10 -1.35
CA GLY A 278 5.34 -0.60 -2.06
C GLY A 278 5.80 -1.91 -2.69
N ILE A 279 5.17 -3.01 -2.30
CA ILE A 279 5.39 -4.37 -2.83
C ILE A 279 4.03 -4.95 -3.19
N ALA A 280 3.88 -5.43 -4.41
CA ALA A 280 2.69 -6.15 -4.85
C ALA A 280 2.96 -7.66 -4.85
N ILE A 281 1.96 -8.43 -4.43
CA ILE A 281 1.93 -9.89 -4.48
C ILE A 281 0.71 -10.28 -5.29
N SER A 282 0.91 -10.83 -6.49
CA SER A 282 -0.16 -11.27 -7.40
C SER A 282 -0.89 -12.50 -6.86
N HIS A 283 -2.18 -12.66 -7.17
CA HIS A 283 -2.98 -13.86 -6.87
C HIS A 283 -2.47 -15.11 -7.61
N ASP A 284 -2.24 -14.96 -8.92
CA ASP A 284 -1.82 -16.02 -9.83
C ASP A 284 -0.46 -15.72 -10.47
N ARG A 285 0.07 -16.72 -11.20
CA ARG A 285 1.25 -16.58 -12.09
C ARG A 285 0.85 -16.03 -13.45
#